data_AF-A0ABD5MWB3-F1
#
_entry.id   AF-A0ABD5MWB3-F1
#
_cell.length_a   1.000
_cell.length_b   1.000
_cell.length_c   1.000
_cell.angle_alpha   90.00
_cell.angle_beta   90.00
_cell.angle_gamma   90.00
#
_symmetry.space_group_name_H-M   'P 1'
#
loop_
_entity.id
_entity.type
_entity.pdbx_description
1 polymer ?
#
loop_
_entity_poly.entity_id
_entity_poly.type
_entity_poly.pdbx_seq_one_letter_code
_entity_poly.pdbx_strand_id
1 'polypeptide(L)'
;MWTITFRRFKRDRRGVSNIIVIALSLVVMLAIVSNIVLWNYEMNQVDWEKMKEEASITNVEVVTHSSWFVVQSEYFINTGFLDSGDFWDTHLVDDSYESFTEAAIGAINLTLIDVESFEGGWPPSGWSATGTWAKESNYAYEGIYSADFDGSVGGVSGYLTSPSMDCSDVDAIYVEFWWQDRALDDDNLILEYYDGATWNSYQDLNQMDSGNGWHHYTEVVTDSQYFVSNFQIRLWAKMVQSGKTACVDVVKVTKSVVGMYSLDLNGQFFIDLSTYPLDCIQTVELQIRYRVEDNLENWYLKVYNWTDSVYNDTGFNSTIGYTPTTGWDYYSLNLTDVWESYVHNNGTINVKFVDQGADSEQTSLDIDFLGVRVIIDGAQFTFENNGALTLHLVSLWMINSTDHQRYDINVFINSAASKNFVHSGISLPIGNYIVKVVTERGNMAVYSSN
;
A
#
# COMPACT_ATOMS: atom_id res chain seq x y z
N MET A 1 1.91 21.02 107.42
CA MET A 1 2.17 20.36 106.12
C MET A 1 0.84 20.27 105.39
N TRP A 2 0.72 20.92 104.23
CA TRP A 2 -0.42 20.96 103.28
C TRP A 2 -1.73 21.66 103.76
N THR A 3 -2.45 22.53 103.04
CA THR A 3 -2.26 23.35 101.82
C THR A 3 -3.49 24.28 101.70
N ILE A 4 -3.26 25.48 101.13
CA ILE A 4 -4.14 26.33 100.30
C ILE A 4 -5.39 26.99 100.93
N THR A 5 -5.28 28.32 100.94
CA THR A 5 -6.23 29.40 101.17
C THR A 5 -7.36 29.43 100.12
N PHE A 6 -8.63 29.27 100.51
CA PHE A 6 -9.81 29.61 99.69
C PHE A 6 -10.75 30.53 100.45
N ARG A 7 -10.50 31.85 100.41
CA ARG A 7 -11.41 32.89 100.91
C ARG A 7 -12.28 33.41 99.77
N ARG A 8 -13.60 33.32 99.97
CA ARG A 8 -14.69 34.20 99.46
C ARG A 8 -14.61 34.65 97.98
N PHE A 9 -15.30 33.93 97.09
CA PHE A 9 -15.77 34.44 95.78
C PHE A 9 -17.28 34.17 95.58
N LYS A 10 -18.12 34.54 96.57
CA LYS A 10 -19.59 34.31 96.50
C LYS A 10 -20.41 35.58 96.29
N ARG A 11 -19.79 36.73 95.98
CA ARG A 11 -20.50 38.02 95.86
C ARG A 11 -20.05 38.88 94.67
N ASP A 12 -19.77 38.27 93.52
CA ASP A 12 -19.54 39.02 92.27
C ASP A 12 -19.90 38.27 90.98
N ARG A 13 -20.90 37.37 91.04
CA ARG A 13 -21.33 36.57 89.87
C ARG A 13 -21.92 37.42 88.72
N ARG A 14 -22.34 38.66 88.99
CA ARG A 14 -22.89 39.57 87.96
C ARG A 14 -21.78 40.28 87.16
N GLY A 15 -20.66 40.64 87.80
CA GLY A 15 -19.52 41.26 87.12
C GLY A 15 -18.81 40.30 86.17
N VAL A 16 -18.55 39.07 86.61
CA VAL A 16 -17.91 38.03 85.78
C VAL A 16 -18.79 37.64 84.58
N SER A 17 -20.11 37.54 84.77
CA SER A 17 -21.04 37.22 83.69
C SER A 17 -21.07 38.30 82.60
N ASN A 18 -21.03 39.58 82.98
CA ASN A 18 -20.99 40.67 82.01
C ASN A 18 -19.67 40.70 81.22
N ILE A 19 -18.54 40.44 81.89
CA ILE A 19 -17.23 40.36 81.21
C ILE A 19 -17.20 39.19 80.23
N ILE A 20 -17.71 38.02 80.63
CA ILE A 20 -17.79 36.85 79.75
C ILE A 20 -18.69 37.15 78.54
N VAL A 21 -19.86 37.77 78.76
CA VAL A 21 -20.79 38.13 77.68
C VAL A 21 -20.16 39.14 76.71
N ILE A 22 -19.46 40.17 77.22
CA ILE A 22 -18.77 41.16 76.38
C ILE A 22 -17.63 40.49 75.59
N ALA A 23 -16.83 39.64 76.24
CA ALA A 23 -15.75 38.91 75.58
C ALA A 23 -16.27 37.95 74.49
N LEU A 24 -17.34 37.19 74.78
CA LEU A 24 -17.99 36.33 73.79
C LEU A 24 -18.60 37.14 72.64
N SER A 25 -19.26 38.25 72.93
CA SER A 25 -19.83 39.12 71.90
C SER A 25 -18.76 39.72 70.99
N LEU A 26 -17.61 40.10 71.54
CA LEU A 26 -16.47 40.61 70.77
C LEU A 26 -15.89 39.53 69.85
N VAL A 27 -15.70 38.31 70.37
CA VAL A 27 -15.18 37.17 69.60
C VAL A 27 -16.14 36.81 68.46
N VAL A 28 -17.44 36.76 68.71
CA VAL A 28 -18.45 36.51 67.66
C VAL A 28 -18.43 37.61 66.61
N MET A 29 -18.34 38.88 67.02
CA MET A 29 -18.27 40.01 66.08
C MET A 29 -17.00 39.94 65.21
N LEU A 30 -15.84 39.64 65.80
CA LEU A 30 -14.59 39.45 65.06
C LEU A 30 -14.70 38.31 64.05
N ALA A 31 -15.27 37.17 64.44
CA ALA A 31 -15.47 36.04 63.54
C ALA A 31 -16.37 36.41 62.34
N ILE A 32 -17.46 37.14 62.57
CA ILE A 32 -18.36 37.59 61.49
C ILE A 32 -17.63 38.58 60.56
N VAL A 33 -16.95 39.58 61.11
CA VAL A 33 -16.23 40.58 60.30
C VAL A 33 -15.10 39.94 59.50
N SER A 34 -14.33 39.03 60.10
CA SER A 34 -13.29 38.27 59.40
C SER A 34 -13.85 37.46 58.24
N ASN A 35 -14.99 36.79 58.42
CA ASN A 35 -15.65 36.05 57.34
C ASN A 35 -16.13 36.96 56.21
N ILE A 36 -16.68 38.14 56.53
CA ILE A 36 -17.11 39.11 55.51
C ILE A 36 -15.91 39.65 54.73
N VAL A 37 -14.81 39.99 55.40
CA VAL A 37 -13.60 40.49 54.75
C VAL A 37 -12.95 39.43 53.88
N LEU A 38 -12.86 38.19 54.36
CA LEU A 38 -12.32 37.07 53.58
C LEU A 38 -13.17 36.81 52.34
N TRP A 39 -14.49 36.75 52.48
CA TRP A 39 -15.40 36.57 51.36
C TRP A 39 -15.31 37.72 50.34
N ASN A 40 -15.20 38.97 50.80
CA ASN A 40 -14.99 40.12 49.93
C ASN A 40 -13.64 40.02 49.19
N TYR A 41 -12.58 39.57 49.86
CA TYR A 41 -11.29 39.34 49.23
C TYR A 41 -11.38 38.25 48.15
N GLU A 42 -11.99 37.11 48.47
CA GLU A 42 -12.19 36.00 47.53
C GLU A 42 -13.02 36.42 46.30
N MET A 43 -14.13 37.15 46.50
CA MET A 43 -14.96 37.66 45.40
C MET A 43 -14.21 38.66 44.52
N ASN A 44 -13.46 39.59 45.11
CA ASN A 44 -12.64 40.53 44.35
C ASN A 44 -11.52 39.82 43.57
N GLN A 45 -10.94 38.75 44.11
CA GLN A 45 -9.93 37.97 43.40
C GLN A 45 -10.56 37.27 42.19
N VAL A 46 -11.72 36.62 42.37
CA VAL A 46 -12.45 35.96 41.28
C VAL A 46 -12.83 36.95 40.18
N ASP A 47 -13.36 38.12 40.55
CA ASP A 47 -13.71 39.16 39.57
C ASP A 47 -12.46 39.67 38.84
N TRP A 48 -11.35 39.84 39.54
CA TRP A 48 -10.09 40.26 38.92
C TRP A 48 -9.52 39.21 37.95
N GLU A 49 -9.62 37.93 38.28
CA GLU A 49 -9.22 36.83 37.39
C GLU A 49 -10.13 36.77 36.16
N LYS A 50 -11.45 36.94 36.33
CA LYS A 50 -12.40 37.05 35.20
C LYS A 50 -12.08 38.25 34.32
N MET A 51 -11.75 39.41 34.89
CA MET A 51 -11.36 40.58 34.11
C MET A 51 -10.11 40.38 33.25
N LYS A 52 -9.31 39.34 33.54
CA LYS A 52 -8.10 39.01 32.76
C LYS A 52 -8.32 37.96 31.67
N GLU A 53 -9.47 37.32 31.65
CA GLU A 53 -9.88 36.41 30.58
C GLU A 53 -10.58 37.20 29.48
N GLU A 54 -9.91 37.38 28.35
CA GLU A 54 -10.48 38.07 27.19
C GLU A 54 -10.55 37.11 26.01
N ALA A 55 -11.69 36.45 25.86
CA ALA A 55 -11.95 35.49 24.79
C ALA A 55 -12.69 36.18 23.63
N SER A 56 -12.33 35.82 22.40
CA SER A 56 -13.06 36.19 21.19
C SER A 56 -13.23 34.96 20.28
N ILE A 57 -14.30 34.97 19.47
CA ILE A 57 -14.50 34.04 18.37
C ILE A 57 -14.30 34.87 17.10
N THR A 58 -13.23 34.61 16.36
CA THR A 58 -12.83 35.44 15.22
C THR A 58 -13.31 34.88 13.89
N ASN A 59 -13.52 33.57 13.80
CA ASN A 59 -14.06 32.90 12.62
C ASN A 59 -14.95 31.72 13.01
N VAL A 60 -15.99 31.49 12.20
CA VAL A 60 -16.86 30.31 12.26
C VAL A 60 -17.15 29.89 10.83
N GLU A 61 -16.79 28.67 10.48
CA GLU A 61 -16.91 28.17 9.10
C GLU A 61 -17.35 26.72 9.05
N VAL A 62 -18.03 26.35 7.95
CA VAL A 62 -18.42 24.97 7.68
C VAL A 62 -17.17 24.17 7.33
N VAL A 63 -17.06 22.97 7.89
CA VAL A 63 -16.03 22.00 7.54
C VAL A 63 -16.70 20.78 6.94
N THR A 64 -16.37 20.49 5.68
CA THR A 64 -16.93 19.33 4.96
C THR A 64 -15.98 18.13 4.93
N HIS A 65 -14.73 18.33 5.34
CA HIS A 65 -13.70 17.29 5.32
C HIS A 65 -12.58 17.59 6.31
N SER A 66 -11.87 16.54 6.74
CA SER A 66 -10.62 16.69 7.50
C SER A 66 -9.46 17.11 6.58
N SER A 67 -8.37 17.55 7.20
CA SER A 67 -7.05 17.49 6.55
C SER A 67 -6.72 16.04 6.17
N TRP A 68 -5.78 15.86 5.25
CA TRP A 68 -5.26 14.55 4.88
C TRP A 68 -4.51 13.91 6.05
N PHE A 69 -4.87 12.67 6.38
CA PHE A 69 -4.07 11.76 7.18
C PHE A 69 -3.13 11.03 6.23
N VAL A 70 -1.84 11.09 6.51
CA VAL A 70 -0.76 10.48 5.72
C VAL A 70 -0.27 9.20 6.39
N VAL A 71 0.56 8.44 5.68
CA VAL A 71 1.11 7.18 6.18
C VAL A 71 1.92 7.42 7.45
N GLN A 72 2.03 6.41 8.31
CA GLN A 72 2.58 6.57 9.67
C GLN A 72 3.86 5.75 9.89
N SER A 73 4.25 5.01 8.86
CA SER A 73 5.43 4.16 8.78
C SER A 73 5.72 3.86 7.31
N GLU A 74 6.88 3.27 7.03
CA GLU A 74 7.21 2.73 5.71
C GLU A 74 6.09 1.83 5.14
N TYR A 75 5.95 1.88 3.81
CA TYR A 75 5.07 0.97 3.10
C TYR A 75 5.53 -0.48 3.29
N PHE A 76 4.57 -1.37 3.54
CA PHE A 76 4.81 -2.79 3.53
C PHE A 76 4.74 -3.32 2.10
N ILE A 77 5.88 -3.73 1.55
CA ILE A 77 6.02 -4.20 0.17
C ILE A 77 5.81 -5.72 0.15
N ASN A 78 4.67 -6.17 -0.38
CA ASN A 78 4.38 -7.59 -0.58
C ASN A 78 5.11 -8.15 -1.80
N THR A 79 5.26 -7.33 -2.85
CA THR A 79 5.92 -7.64 -4.11
C THR A 79 6.49 -6.34 -4.67
N GLY A 80 7.69 -6.38 -5.24
CA GLY A 80 8.44 -5.20 -5.66
C GLY A 80 9.60 -4.85 -4.74
N PHE A 81 10.23 -3.71 -5.01
CA PHE A 81 11.34 -3.17 -4.24
C PHE A 81 11.18 -1.65 -4.07
N LEU A 82 11.65 -1.12 -2.94
CA LEU A 82 11.90 0.31 -2.75
C LEU A 82 13.29 0.63 -3.29
N ASP A 83 13.39 1.56 -4.22
CA ASP A 83 14.66 2.00 -4.81
C ASP A 83 15.25 3.20 -4.08
N SER A 84 14.41 4.17 -3.71
CA SER A 84 14.83 5.39 -2.99
C SER A 84 13.68 6.12 -2.31
N GLY A 85 14.02 7.07 -1.43
CA GLY A 85 13.07 7.85 -0.63
C GLY A 85 12.81 7.24 0.74
N ASP A 86 12.00 7.93 1.53
CA ASP A 86 11.38 7.41 2.75
C ASP A 86 9.93 7.88 2.90
N PHE A 87 9.19 7.29 3.82
CA PHE A 87 7.76 7.60 3.96
C PHE A 87 7.42 9.08 4.23
N TRP A 88 8.36 9.91 4.70
CA TRP A 88 8.10 11.35 4.85
C TRP A 88 7.95 12.05 3.51
N ASP A 89 8.61 11.54 2.46
CA ASP A 89 8.54 12.08 1.11
C ASP A 89 7.12 11.95 0.54
N THR A 90 6.27 11.06 1.06
CA THR A 90 4.87 10.90 0.58
C THR A 90 3.83 11.70 1.38
N HIS A 91 4.26 12.59 2.28
CA HIS A 91 3.37 13.34 3.16
C HIS A 91 2.82 14.64 2.56
N LEU A 92 3.50 15.20 1.56
CA LEU A 92 3.19 16.50 0.97
C LEU A 92 3.34 16.44 -0.54
N VAL A 93 2.54 17.22 -1.25
CA VAL A 93 2.74 17.41 -2.68
C VAL A 93 3.83 18.46 -2.89
N ASP A 94 5.09 18.03 -3.01
CA ASP A 94 6.23 18.94 -3.14
C ASP A 94 7.37 18.48 -4.07
N ASP A 95 7.13 17.41 -4.84
CA ASP A 95 8.07 16.73 -5.73
C ASP A 95 9.23 16.01 -5.01
N SER A 96 9.12 15.80 -3.69
CA SER A 96 9.84 14.75 -2.97
C SER A 96 9.03 13.46 -3.09
N TYR A 97 9.66 12.33 -3.39
CA TYR A 97 8.94 11.10 -3.66
C TYR A 97 9.73 9.86 -3.27
N GLU A 98 8.98 8.79 -3.00
CA GLU A 98 9.52 7.44 -2.95
C GLU A 98 9.46 6.80 -4.33
N SER A 99 10.50 6.05 -4.69
CA SER A 99 10.61 5.31 -5.95
C SER A 99 10.59 3.82 -5.67
N PHE A 100 9.80 3.09 -6.46
CA PHE A 100 9.63 1.65 -6.39
C PHE A 100 9.79 1.03 -7.78
N THR A 101 10.22 -0.22 -7.80
CA THR A 101 10.27 -1.03 -9.03
C THR A 101 9.57 -2.36 -8.80
N GLU A 102 8.82 -2.81 -9.80
CA GLU A 102 8.21 -4.14 -9.79
C GLU A 102 9.23 -5.27 -9.61
N ALA A 103 8.78 -6.36 -9.00
CA ALA A 103 9.59 -7.57 -8.86
C ALA A 103 9.06 -8.68 -9.76
N ALA A 104 9.96 -9.49 -10.30
CA ALA A 104 9.59 -10.69 -11.03
C ALA A 104 8.91 -11.71 -10.09
N ILE A 105 7.70 -12.13 -10.43
CA ILE A 105 6.88 -13.07 -9.63
C ILE A 105 6.81 -14.49 -10.23
N GLY A 106 7.39 -14.73 -11.40
CA GLY A 106 7.47 -16.09 -11.96
C GLY A 106 8.13 -16.18 -13.33
N ALA A 107 8.75 -17.34 -13.58
CA ALA A 107 9.19 -17.74 -14.91
C ALA A 107 8.00 -18.25 -15.72
N ILE A 108 7.85 -17.77 -16.96
CA ILE A 108 6.88 -18.32 -17.91
C ILE A 108 7.60 -19.16 -18.97
N ASN A 109 7.03 -20.31 -19.32
CA ASN A 109 7.54 -21.17 -20.38
C ASN A 109 6.87 -20.83 -21.72
N LEU A 110 7.63 -20.25 -22.65
CA LEU A 110 7.19 -19.98 -24.01
C LEU A 110 7.61 -21.13 -24.94
N THR A 111 6.70 -21.56 -25.82
CA THR A 111 7.00 -22.62 -26.80
C THR A 111 7.56 -22.04 -28.09
N LEU A 112 8.73 -22.50 -28.51
CA LEU A 112 9.45 -22.07 -29.71
C LEU A 112 9.29 -23.07 -30.86
N ILE A 113 9.33 -24.37 -30.54
CA ILE A 113 8.96 -25.45 -31.44
C ILE A 113 7.91 -26.29 -30.71
N ASP A 114 6.70 -26.33 -31.27
CA ASP A 114 5.57 -27.05 -30.69
C ASP A 114 5.43 -28.42 -31.36
N VAL A 115 6.24 -29.38 -30.90
CA VAL A 115 6.14 -30.80 -31.28
C VAL A 115 6.21 -31.00 -32.80
N GLU A 116 7.36 -30.65 -33.40
CA GLU A 116 7.62 -30.98 -34.81
C GLU A 116 7.71 -32.49 -34.96
N SER A 117 6.66 -33.06 -35.57
CA SER A 117 6.47 -34.50 -35.82
C SER A 117 6.81 -34.91 -37.25
N PHE A 118 7.25 -33.97 -38.11
CA PHE A 118 7.60 -34.22 -39.51
C PHE A 118 6.47 -34.77 -40.40
N GLU A 119 5.23 -34.75 -39.90
CA GLU A 119 4.02 -35.15 -40.63
C GLU A 119 3.70 -34.19 -41.80
N GLY A 120 4.21 -32.96 -41.75
CA GLY A 120 4.01 -31.90 -42.74
C GLY A 120 4.90 -31.97 -43.98
N GLY A 121 5.23 -30.81 -44.54
CA GLY A 121 6.16 -30.68 -45.68
C GLY A 121 7.61 -31.03 -45.29
N TRP A 122 8.44 -31.39 -46.28
CA TRP A 122 9.84 -31.74 -46.06
C TRP A 122 10.82 -30.84 -46.85
N PRO A 123 11.86 -30.28 -46.20
CA PRO A 123 11.96 -30.14 -44.74
C PRO A 123 10.79 -29.29 -44.21
N PRO A 124 10.44 -29.39 -42.90
CA PRO A 124 9.41 -28.53 -42.33
C PRO A 124 9.77 -27.05 -42.46
N SER A 125 8.78 -26.16 -42.31
CA SER A 125 8.99 -24.72 -42.51
C SER A 125 10.07 -24.19 -41.57
N GLY A 126 11.08 -23.50 -42.12
CA GLY A 126 12.21 -22.95 -41.36
C GLY A 126 13.31 -23.95 -41.02
N TRP A 127 13.07 -25.26 -41.18
CA TRP A 127 14.10 -26.28 -41.04
C TRP A 127 14.96 -26.39 -42.30
N SER A 128 16.20 -26.87 -42.13
CA SER A 128 17.06 -27.25 -43.24
C SER A 128 17.67 -28.63 -43.04
N ALA A 129 17.77 -29.38 -44.13
CA ALA A 129 18.28 -30.75 -44.15
C ALA A 129 19.36 -30.88 -45.23
N THR A 130 20.43 -31.62 -44.94
CA THR A 130 21.52 -31.93 -45.87
C THR A 130 21.88 -33.41 -45.84
N GLY A 131 22.63 -33.90 -46.82
CA GLY A 131 22.96 -35.32 -46.91
C GLY A 131 21.73 -36.15 -47.28
N THR A 132 21.53 -37.26 -46.57
CA THR A 132 20.44 -38.22 -46.80
C THR A 132 19.27 -38.06 -45.83
N TRP A 133 19.19 -36.94 -45.09
CA TRP A 133 18.01 -36.62 -44.27
C TRP A 133 16.76 -36.54 -45.16
N ALA A 134 15.77 -37.35 -44.84
CA ALA A 134 14.50 -37.44 -45.56
C ALA A 134 13.33 -37.60 -44.58
N LYS A 135 12.13 -37.27 -45.05
CA LYS A 135 10.89 -37.67 -44.40
C LYS A 135 10.57 -39.10 -44.80
N GLU A 136 10.56 -40.03 -43.86
CA GLU A 136 10.28 -41.45 -44.13
C GLU A 136 9.25 -42.05 -43.18
N SER A 137 8.61 -43.15 -43.61
CA SER A 137 7.53 -43.83 -42.86
C SER A 137 7.90 -45.27 -42.44
N ASN A 138 9.16 -45.64 -42.62
CA ASN A 138 9.75 -46.89 -42.17
C ASN A 138 9.91 -46.91 -40.64
N TYR A 139 10.18 -45.75 -40.04
CA TYR A 139 10.30 -45.55 -38.61
C TYR A 139 9.67 -44.20 -38.23
N ALA A 140 8.71 -44.23 -37.31
CA ALA A 140 8.16 -43.05 -36.66
C ALA A 140 7.95 -43.39 -35.19
N TYR A 141 8.12 -42.40 -34.31
CA TYR A 141 7.80 -42.55 -32.89
C TYR A 141 6.32 -42.28 -32.69
N GLU A 142 5.85 -41.16 -33.25
CA GLU A 142 4.44 -40.76 -33.26
C GLU A 142 4.00 -40.50 -34.70
N GLY A 143 2.75 -40.81 -35.04
CA GLY A 143 2.24 -40.61 -36.40
C GLY A 143 2.73 -41.63 -37.42
N ILE A 144 3.01 -41.16 -38.63
CA ILE A 144 3.37 -41.96 -39.81
C ILE A 144 4.82 -41.71 -40.22
N TYR A 145 5.33 -40.49 -40.01
CA TYR A 145 6.60 -40.06 -40.55
C TYR A 145 7.55 -39.56 -39.46
N SER A 146 8.85 -39.70 -39.69
CA SER A 146 9.88 -39.02 -38.91
C SER A 146 10.93 -38.41 -39.84
N ALA A 147 11.82 -37.61 -39.28
CA ALA A 147 13.07 -37.27 -39.96
C ALA A 147 14.01 -38.48 -39.86
N ASP A 148 14.41 -39.04 -41.00
CA ASP A 148 15.25 -40.24 -41.10
C ASP A 148 16.55 -39.89 -41.84
N PHE A 149 17.68 -40.41 -41.36
CA PHE A 149 18.97 -40.36 -42.02
C PHE A 149 19.50 -41.76 -42.33
N ASP A 150 19.40 -42.15 -43.61
CA ASP A 150 19.90 -43.42 -44.10
C ASP A 150 21.41 -43.40 -44.36
N GLY A 151 22.11 -44.36 -43.75
CA GLY A 151 23.54 -44.58 -43.98
C GLY A 151 23.86 -45.14 -45.37
N SER A 152 25.09 -44.90 -45.83
CA SER A 152 25.54 -45.34 -47.16
C SER A 152 26.86 -46.09 -47.12
N VAL A 153 27.19 -46.78 -48.22
CA VAL A 153 28.45 -47.51 -48.37
C VAL A 153 29.61 -46.52 -48.29
N GLY A 154 30.47 -46.66 -47.27
CA GLY A 154 31.59 -45.75 -47.01
C GLY A 154 31.28 -44.64 -45.99
N GLY A 155 30.05 -44.58 -45.47
CA GLY A 155 29.63 -43.54 -44.52
C GLY A 155 29.15 -42.27 -45.22
N VAL A 156 28.04 -41.69 -44.75
CA VAL A 156 27.55 -40.40 -45.21
C VAL A 156 27.25 -39.49 -44.02
N SER A 157 27.36 -38.18 -44.22
CA SER A 157 27.07 -37.19 -43.17
C SER A 157 26.07 -36.16 -43.66
N GLY A 158 25.30 -35.62 -42.72
CA GLY A 158 24.36 -34.56 -42.98
C GLY A 158 23.78 -33.98 -41.71
N TYR A 159 23.16 -32.82 -41.87
CA TYR A 159 22.61 -32.02 -40.79
C TYR A 159 21.11 -31.88 -40.94
N LEU A 160 20.38 -32.03 -39.85
CA LEU A 160 19.01 -31.55 -39.69
C LEU A 160 19.05 -30.37 -38.72
N THR A 161 18.73 -29.18 -39.18
CA THR A 161 18.86 -27.92 -38.42
C THR A 161 17.49 -27.29 -38.22
N SER A 162 17.18 -26.92 -36.98
CA SER A 162 15.93 -26.26 -36.61
C SER A 162 15.82 -24.85 -37.22
N PRO A 163 14.64 -24.21 -37.19
CA PRO A 163 14.51 -22.78 -37.37
C PRO A 163 15.31 -22.02 -36.31
N SER A 164 15.64 -20.77 -36.62
CA SER A 164 16.25 -19.82 -35.69
C SER A 164 15.22 -19.34 -34.67
N MET A 165 15.60 -19.32 -33.39
CA MET A 165 14.75 -18.99 -32.25
C MET A 165 15.41 -17.89 -31.42
N ASP A 166 14.62 -16.91 -30.97
CA ASP A 166 15.12 -15.87 -30.08
C ASP A 166 15.09 -16.35 -28.63
N CYS A 167 16.27 -16.57 -28.07
CA CYS A 167 16.50 -16.93 -26.68
C CYS A 167 17.36 -15.89 -25.96
N SER A 168 17.40 -14.64 -26.41
CA SER A 168 18.27 -13.60 -25.79
C SER A 168 17.77 -13.05 -24.44
N ASP A 169 16.51 -13.32 -24.12
CA ASP A 169 15.73 -12.83 -22.97
C ASP A 169 15.45 -13.92 -21.92
N VAL A 170 16.17 -15.04 -21.96
CA VAL A 170 15.82 -16.27 -21.21
C VAL A 170 16.72 -16.48 -20.00
N ASP A 171 16.18 -17.23 -19.04
CA ASP A 171 16.96 -17.85 -17.96
C ASP A 171 17.32 -19.32 -18.26
N ALA A 172 16.53 -19.98 -19.10
CA ALA A 172 16.74 -21.37 -19.49
C ALA A 172 16.06 -21.70 -20.82
N ILE A 173 16.64 -22.64 -21.57
CA ILE A 173 16.05 -23.26 -22.76
C ILE A 173 15.83 -24.74 -22.47
N TYR A 174 14.70 -25.29 -22.87
CA TYR A 174 14.35 -26.70 -22.71
C TYR A 174 14.28 -27.33 -24.08
N VAL A 175 15.05 -28.39 -24.30
CA VAL A 175 15.10 -29.14 -25.56
C VAL A 175 14.63 -30.56 -25.29
N GLU A 176 13.64 -31.00 -26.05
CA GLU A 176 13.03 -32.32 -25.94
C GLU A 176 12.81 -32.91 -27.34
N PHE A 177 13.12 -34.19 -27.53
CA PHE A 177 12.78 -34.92 -28.74
C PHE A 177 12.94 -36.42 -28.56
N TRP A 178 12.34 -37.19 -29.47
CA TRP A 178 12.57 -38.62 -29.60
C TRP A 178 13.57 -38.88 -30.72
N TRP A 179 14.48 -39.81 -30.51
CA TRP A 179 15.44 -40.24 -31.53
C TRP A 179 15.55 -41.76 -31.58
N GLN A 180 15.81 -42.32 -32.76
CA GLN A 180 15.95 -43.75 -32.95
C GLN A 180 17.40 -44.15 -33.25
N ASP A 181 17.93 -45.05 -32.43
CA ASP A 181 19.14 -45.80 -32.73
C ASP A 181 18.78 -47.02 -33.59
N ARG A 182 19.43 -47.15 -34.75
CA ARG A 182 19.44 -48.39 -35.51
C ARG A 182 20.87 -48.76 -35.88
N ALA A 183 21.53 -49.43 -34.93
CA ALA A 183 22.91 -49.89 -35.01
C ALA A 183 23.90 -48.74 -35.25
N LEU A 184 23.61 -47.55 -34.73
CA LEU A 184 24.54 -46.42 -34.75
C LEU A 184 25.78 -46.76 -33.90
N ASP A 185 26.94 -46.35 -34.38
CA ASP A 185 28.13 -46.31 -33.52
C ASP A 185 28.15 -44.99 -32.73
N ASP A 186 28.98 -44.95 -31.69
CA ASP A 186 29.40 -43.69 -31.09
C ASP A 186 29.93 -42.73 -32.19
N ASP A 187 29.73 -41.44 -31.96
CA ASP A 187 29.96 -40.34 -32.90
C ASP A 187 29.05 -40.33 -34.16
N ASN A 188 28.04 -41.21 -34.28
CA ASN A 188 27.19 -41.23 -35.49
C ASN A 188 26.04 -40.22 -35.46
N LEU A 189 25.55 -39.81 -34.29
CA LEU A 189 24.47 -38.83 -34.15
C LEU A 189 24.77 -37.85 -33.01
N ILE A 190 25.15 -36.63 -33.38
CA ILE A 190 25.61 -35.60 -32.45
C ILE A 190 24.60 -34.47 -32.41
N LEU A 191 24.13 -34.09 -31.22
CA LEU A 191 23.38 -32.88 -30.97
C LEU A 191 24.35 -31.70 -30.82
N GLU A 192 24.06 -30.63 -31.54
CA GLU A 192 24.83 -29.39 -31.53
C GLU A 192 23.92 -28.18 -31.27
N TYR A 193 24.44 -27.21 -30.54
CA TYR A 193 23.78 -25.94 -30.27
C TYR A 193 24.54 -24.79 -30.92
N TYR A 194 23.80 -23.80 -31.43
CA TYR A 194 24.38 -22.58 -31.97
C TYR A 194 24.43 -21.49 -30.91
N ASP A 195 25.63 -20.96 -30.65
CA ASP A 195 25.89 -19.90 -29.65
C ASP A 195 25.81 -18.47 -30.22
N GLY A 196 25.27 -18.33 -31.43
CA GLY A 196 25.18 -17.06 -32.16
C GLY A 196 26.40 -16.76 -33.04
N ALA A 197 27.50 -17.51 -32.90
CA ALA A 197 28.68 -17.40 -33.74
C ALA A 197 29.05 -18.75 -34.39
N THR A 198 29.15 -19.80 -33.60
CA THR A 198 29.61 -21.13 -33.97
C THR A 198 28.68 -22.25 -33.49
N TRP A 199 28.83 -23.42 -34.11
CA TRP A 199 28.14 -24.63 -33.69
C TRP A 199 29.02 -25.39 -32.70
N ASN A 200 28.47 -25.64 -31.51
CA ASN A 200 29.15 -26.36 -30.44
C ASN A 200 28.57 -27.76 -30.35
N SER A 201 29.41 -28.79 -30.49
CA SER A 201 28.99 -30.17 -30.24
C SER A 201 28.66 -30.32 -28.76
N TYR A 202 27.42 -30.69 -28.47
CA TYR A 202 26.88 -30.72 -27.12
C TYR A 202 26.82 -32.14 -26.57
N GLN A 203 26.17 -33.05 -27.30
CA GLN A 203 25.97 -34.43 -26.85
C GLN A 203 26.06 -35.42 -28.01
N ASP A 204 26.86 -36.48 -27.85
CA ASP A 204 26.75 -37.69 -28.67
C ASP A 204 25.61 -38.54 -28.11
N LEU A 205 24.54 -38.69 -28.89
CA LEU A 205 23.31 -39.33 -28.44
C LEU A 205 23.50 -40.84 -28.24
N ASN A 206 24.33 -41.48 -29.07
CA ASN A 206 24.58 -42.91 -28.97
C ASN A 206 25.47 -43.27 -27.78
N GLN A 207 26.33 -42.35 -27.34
CA GLN A 207 27.10 -42.49 -26.11
C GLN A 207 26.23 -42.33 -24.85
N MET A 208 25.16 -41.53 -24.93
CA MET A 208 24.25 -41.27 -23.82
C MET A 208 23.35 -42.47 -23.54
N ASP A 209 22.66 -42.97 -24.57
CA ASP A 209 21.85 -44.17 -24.50
C ASP A 209 22.06 -44.97 -25.78
N SER A 210 22.37 -46.26 -25.64
CA SER A 210 22.76 -47.12 -26.76
C SER A 210 21.84 -48.33 -26.83
N GLY A 211 21.56 -48.77 -28.06
CA GLY A 211 20.75 -49.94 -28.31
C GLY A 211 19.58 -49.61 -29.22
N ASN A 212 19.32 -50.52 -30.16
CA ASN A 212 18.29 -50.33 -31.17
C ASN A 212 16.93 -50.00 -30.54
N GLY A 213 16.35 -48.85 -30.90
CA GLY A 213 15.07 -48.42 -30.36
C GLY A 213 14.90 -46.90 -30.34
N TRP A 214 13.71 -46.47 -29.95
CA TRP A 214 13.40 -45.06 -29.70
C TRP A 214 13.80 -44.67 -28.28
N HIS A 215 14.49 -43.55 -28.17
CA HIS A 215 15.02 -42.96 -26.94
C HIS A 215 14.48 -41.54 -26.79
N HIS A 216 14.26 -41.12 -25.55
CA HIS A 216 13.77 -39.78 -25.25
C HIS A 216 14.89 -38.91 -24.72
N TYR A 217 15.13 -37.78 -25.38
CA TYR A 217 16.11 -36.79 -24.95
C TYR A 217 15.40 -35.60 -24.33
N THR A 218 15.88 -35.15 -23.16
CA THR A 218 15.42 -33.94 -22.47
C THR A 218 16.61 -33.22 -21.84
N GLU A 219 16.74 -31.93 -22.07
CA GLU A 219 17.82 -31.11 -21.53
C GLU A 219 17.33 -29.72 -21.10
N VAL A 220 17.94 -29.19 -20.04
CA VAL A 220 17.73 -27.82 -19.57
C VAL A 220 19.04 -27.04 -19.76
N VAL A 221 19.08 -26.23 -20.80
CA VAL A 221 20.23 -25.39 -21.13
C VAL A 221 20.18 -24.12 -20.29
N THR A 222 21.06 -24.03 -19.30
CA THR A 222 21.24 -22.83 -18.45
C THR A 222 22.54 -22.08 -18.76
N ASP A 223 23.27 -22.50 -19.78
CA ASP A 223 24.52 -21.87 -20.18
C ASP A 223 24.24 -20.62 -21.03
N SER A 224 24.57 -19.45 -20.47
CA SER A 224 24.24 -18.16 -21.05
C SER A 224 24.88 -17.90 -22.43
N GLN A 225 25.87 -18.70 -22.85
CA GLN A 225 26.42 -18.58 -24.21
C GLN A 225 25.38 -18.89 -25.30
N TYR A 226 24.32 -19.65 -24.97
CA TYR A 226 23.24 -20.00 -25.89
C TYR A 226 22.04 -19.04 -25.78
N PHE A 227 22.09 -18.05 -24.89
CA PHE A 227 21.02 -17.06 -24.72
C PHE A 227 21.18 -15.94 -25.76
N VAL A 228 20.94 -16.31 -27.02
CA VAL A 228 21.15 -15.46 -28.21
C VAL A 228 19.87 -15.38 -29.04
N SER A 229 19.75 -14.32 -29.83
CA SER A 229 18.53 -14.03 -30.61
C SER A 229 18.33 -14.94 -31.82
N ASN A 230 19.29 -15.81 -32.10
CA ASN A 230 19.28 -16.72 -33.23
C ASN A 230 19.67 -18.16 -32.83
N PHE A 231 19.36 -18.57 -31.60
CA PHE A 231 19.60 -19.92 -31.10
C PHE A 231 18.97 -20.97 -32.03
N GLN A 232 19.70 -22.06 -32.25
CA GLN A 232 19.27 -23.19 -33.07
C GLN A 232 19.81 -24.49 -32.48
N ILE A 233 19.08 -25.58 -32.72
CA ILE A 233 19.57 -26.94 -32.50
C ILE A 233 19.85 -27.60 -33.84
N ARG A 234 20.85 -28.50 -33.87
CA ARG A 234 21.20 -29.27 -35.05
C ARG A 234 21.56 -30.70 -34.68
N LEU A 235 21.04 -31.64 -35.44
CA LEU A 235 21.39 -33.04 -35.34
C LEU A 235 22.31 -33.39 -36.51
N TRP A 236 23.55 -33.73 -36.16
CA TRP A 236 24.60 -34.10 -37.09
C TRP A 236 24.71 -35.63 -37.15
N ALA A 237 24.14 -36.19 -38.22
CA ALA A 237 24.41 -37.57 -38.59
C ALA A 237 25.79 -37.62 -39.24
N LYS A 238 26.75 -38.32 -38.64
CA LYS A 238 28.17 -38.27 -39.01
C LYS A 238 28.66 -39.68 -39.38
N MET A 239 29.13 -39.81 -40.62
CA MET A 239 29.71 -41.04 -41.18
C MET A 239 28.83 -42.29 -41.01
N VAL A 240 27.50 -42.12 -41.07
CA VAL A 240 26.53 -43.22 -40.91
C VAL A 240 26.67 -44.20 -42.06
N GLN A 241 26.97 -45.46 -41.72
CA GLN A 241 27.26 -46.51 -42.69
C GLN A 241 26.00 -47.24 -43.17
N SER A 242 26.09 -47.87 -44.33
CA SER A 242 25.02 -48.69 -44.90
C SER A 242 24.43 -49.67 -43.90
N GLY A 243 23.10 -49.67 -43.77
CA GLY A 243 22.36 -50.52 -42.84
C GLY A 243 22.17 -49.94 -41.44
N LYS A 244 22.69 -48.72 -41.21
CA LYS A 244 22.44 -47.92 -40.01
C LYS A 244 21.56 -46.73 -40.36
N THR A 245 20.71 -46.35 -39.42
CA THR A 245 19.74 -45.27 -39.60
C THR A 245 19.63 -44.48 -38.30
N ALA A 246 19.54 -43.16 -38.41
CA ALA A 246 19.19 -42.28 -37.29
C ALA A 246 17.82 -41.65 -37.60
N CYS A 247 16.87 -41.74 -36.68
CA CYS A 247 15.58 -41.07 -36.83
C CYS A 247 15.37 -40.06 -35.72
N VAL A 248 14.58 -39.02 -35.98
CA VAL A 248 14.25 -37.94 -35.03
C VAL A 248 12.78 -37.60 -35.21
N ASP A 249 12.08 -37.43 -34.10
CA ASP A 249 10.65 -37.19 -34.07
C ASP A 249 10.23 -36.36 -32.86
N VAL A 250 9.05 -35.72 -32.94
CA VAL A 250 8.39 -35.01 -31.82
C VAL A 250 9.33 -33.99 -31.17
N VAL A 251 9.95 -33.12 -31.97
CA VAL A 251 10.89 -32.11 -31.46
C VAL A 251 10.13 -30.96 -30.80
N LYS A 252 10.46 -30.69 -29.54
CA LYS A 252 9.90 -29.59 -28.77
C LYS A 252 11.02 -28.73 -28.17
N VAL A 253 10.88 -27.43 -28.32
CA VAL A 253 11.78 -26.46 -27.69
C VAL A 253 10.94 -25.42 -26.99
N THR A 254 11.17 -25.21 -25.70
CA THR A 254 10.56 -24.13 -24.92
C THR A 254 11.63 -23.28 -24.26
N LYS A 255 11.33 -22.04 -23.90
CA LYS A 255 12.22 -21.16 -23.12
C LYS A 255 11.53 -20.64 -21.87
N SER A 256 12.27 -20.49 -20.79
CA SER A 256 11.83 -19.77 -19.59
C SER A 256 12.30 -18.33 -19.67
N VAL A 257 11.38 -17.39 -19.64
CA VAL A 257 11.70 -15.96 -19.48
C VAL A 257 11.26 -15.49 -18.10
N VAL A 258 12.07 -14.64 -17.47
CA VAL A 258 11.59 -13.75 -16.41
C VAL A 258 10.60 -12.82 -17.09
N GLY A 259 9.30 -12.93 -16.81
CA GLY A 259 8.35 -12.25 -17.69
C GLY A 259 7.02 -11.90 -17.05
N MET A 260 6.98 -11.85 -15.72
CA MET A 260 5.84 -11.39 -14.96
C MET A 260 6.35 -10.53 -13.82
N TYR A 261 6.33 -9.23 -14.00
CA TYR A 261 6.67 -8.22 -13.00
C TYR A 261 5.41 -7.75 -12.29
N SER A 262 5.48 -7.50 -10.99
CA SER A 262 4.36 -6.91 -10.26
C SER A 262 4.82 -6.10 -9.04
N LEU A 263 3.98 -5.17 -8.60
CA LEU A 263 4.15 -4.31 -7.43
C LEU A 263 2.88 -4.34 -6.56
N ASP A 264 3.05 -4.66 -5.28
CA ASP A 264 1.97 -4.67 -4.28
C ASP A 264 2.47 -4.02 -2.98
N LEU A 265 1.97 -2.81 -2.72
CA LEU A 265 2.37 -1.95 -1.59
C LEU A 265 1.19 -1.74 -0.63
N ASN A 266 1.44 -1.80 0.67
CA ASN A 266 0.44 -1.48 1.69
C ASN A 266 0.88 -0.31 2.58
N GLY A 267 0.01 0.67 2.80
CA GLY A 267 0.18 1.76 3.76
C GLY A 267 -0.87 1.70 4.87
N GLN A 268 -0.48 2.10 6.09
CA GLN A 268 -1.38 2.23 7.24
C GLN A 268 -1.56 3.70 7.63
N PHE A 269 -2.81 4.09 7.85
CA PHE A 269 -3.21 5.44 8.22
C PHE A 269 -4.09 5.41 9.46
N PHE A 270 -4.08 6.48 10.24
CA PHE A 270 -4.92 6.63 11.44
C PHE A 270 -5.78 7.89 11.36
N ILE A 271 -7.09 7.69 11.34
CA ILE A 271 -8.07 8.77 11.53
C ILE A 271 -8.10 9.14 13.01
N ASP A 272 -7.99 10.44 13.31
CA ASP A 272 -8.16 10.93 14.67
C ASP A 272 -9.63 10.89 15.11
N LEU A 273 -10.06 9.75 15.65
CA LEU A 273 -11.43 9.55 16.14
C LEU A 273 -11.79 10.42 17.35
N SER A 274 -10.82 11.09 17.99
CA SER A 274 -11.12 12.06 19.06
C SER A 274 -11.68 13.37 18.50
N THR A 275 -11.28 13.74 17.28
CA THR A 275 -11.79 14.90 16.54
C THR A 275 -12.91 14.51 15.57
N TYR A 276 -12.83 13.31 14.98
CA TYR A 276 -13.76 12.80 13.98
C TYR A 276 -14.35 11.44 14.41
N PRO A 277 -15.29 11.43 15.39
CA PRO A 277 -15.98 10.21 15.78
C PRO A 277 -16.68 9.52 14.60
N LEU A 278 -16.76 8.19 14.63
CA LEU A 278 -17.28 7.38 13.53
C LEU A 278 -18.71 7.77 13.12
N ASP A 279 -19.57 8.16 14.07
CA ASP A 279 -20.96 8.55 13.83
C ASP A 279 -21.11 9.90 13.08
N CYS A 280 -20.03 10.67 12.97
CA CYS A 280 -19.98 11.93 12.25
C CYS A 280 -19.39 11.78 10.83
N ILE A 281 -18.78 10.63 10.52
CA ILE A 281 -18.16 10.37 9.21
C ILE A 281 -19.25 9.98 8.20
N GLN A 282 -19.29 10.69 7.07
CA GLN A 282 -20.19 10.38 5.96
C GLN A 282 -19.58 9.39 4.98
N THR A 283 -18.28 9.53 4.72
CA THR A 283 -17.48 8.65 3.86
C THR A 283 -16.00 8.97 4.07
N VAL A 284 -15.12 8.18 3.45
CA VAL A 284 -13.67 8.37 3.42
C VAL A 284 -13.22 8.55 1.96
N GLU A 285 -12.32 9.50 1.75
CA GLU A 285 -11.65 9.73 0.48
C GLU A 285 -10.19 9.33 0.55
N LEU A 286 -9.68 8.79 -0.55
CA LEU A 286 -8.28 8.49 -0.76
C LEU A 286 -7.78 9.31 -1.93
N GLN A 287 -6.53 9.75 -1.86
CA GLN A 287 -5.86 10.39 -2.98
C GLN A 287 -4.39 9.98 -3.00
N ILE A 288 -3.92 9.62 -4.20
CA ILE A 288 -2.52 9.43 -4.50
C ILE A 288 -2.09 10.40 -5.61
N ARG A 289 -0.90 10.97 -5.48
CA ARG A 289 -0.16 11.61 -6.56
C ARG A 289 1.06 10.74 -6.88
N TYR A 290 1.12 10.25 -8.10
CA TYR A 290 2.13 9.30 -8.53
C TYR A 290 2.44 9.46 -10.03
N ARG A 291 3.53 8.86 -10.48
CA ARG A 291 3.84 8.66 -11.90
C ARG A 291 4.47 7.29 -12.09
N VAL A 292 4.31 6.74 -13.28
CA VAL A 292 4.94 5.47 -13.66
C VAL A 292 5.55 5.60 -15.04
N GLU A 293 6.48 4.69 -15.35
CA GLU A 293 7.13 4.68 -16.66
C GLU A 293 6.28 4.01 -17.75
N ASP A 294 5.45 3.01 -17.40
CA ASP A 294 4.49 2.39 -18.32
C ASP A 294 3.08 3.00 -18.20
N ASN A 295 2.51 3.41 -19.34
CA ASN A 295 1.18 4.01 -19.45
C ASN A 295 0.13 3.05 -20.06
N LEU A 296 0.44 1.77 -20.18
CA LEU A 296 -0.45 0.76 -20.74
C LEU A 296 -1.23 -0.03 -19.67
N GLU A 297 -0.81 0.06 -18.41
CA GLU A 297 -1.38 -0.68 -17.29
C GLU A 297 -2.28 0.17 -16.38
N ASN A 298 -3.26 -0.47 -15.75
CA ASN A 298 -4.08 0.16 -14.72
C ASN A 298 -3.52 -0.07 -13.32
N TRP A 299 -3.55 0.98 -12.51
CA TRP A 299 -3.19 0.92 -11.10
C TRP A 299 -4.43 1.03 -10.21
N TYR A 300 -4.43 0.32 -9.10
CA TYR A 300 -5.57 0.14 -8.22
C TYR A 300 -5.23 0.56 -6.79
N LEU A 301 -6.11 1.37 -6.22
CA LEU A 301 -6.17 1.62 -4.78
C LEU A 301 -7.27 0.72 -4.20
N LYS A 302 -6.87 -0.19 -3.31
CA LYS A 302 -7.76 -1.07 -2.57
C LYS A 302 -7.67 -0.73 -1.08
N VAL A 303 -8.70 -1.05 -0.32
CA VAL A 303 -8.68 -0.85 1.14
C VAL A 303 -9.01 -2.17 1.83
N TYR A 304 -8.37 -2.43 2.96
CA TYR A 304 -8.64 -3.62 3.75
C TYR A 304 -10.05 -3.57 4.32
N ASN A 305 -10.90 -4.50 3.88
CA ASN A 305 -12.24 -4.68 4.42
C ASN A 305 -12.14 -5.54 5.69
N TRP A 306 -12.47 -4.96 6.85
CA TRP A 306 -12.40 -5.61 8.16
C TRP A 306 -13.48 -6.67 8.36
N THR A 307 -14.60 -6.58 7.63
CA THR A 307 -15.67 -7.57 7.66
C THR A 307 -15.27 -8.83 6.90
N ASP A 308 -14.70 -8.66 5.70
CA ASP A 308 -14.34 -9.76 4.80
C ASP A 308 -12.89 -10.25 4.97
N SER A 309 -12.08 -9.52 5.74
CA SER A 309 -10.65 -9.79 5.98
C SER A 309 -9.82 -9.87 4.68
N VAL A 310 -10.09 -8.98 3.72
CA VAL A 310 -9.43 -8.95 2.42
C VAL A 310 -9.32 -7.51 1.90
N TYR A 311 -8.27 -7.22 1.13
CA TYR A 311 -8.19 -5.97 0.36
C TYR A 311 -9.10 -6.04 -0.86
N ASN A 312 -10.03 -5.09 -0.98
CA ASN A 312 -10.88 -4.95 -2.15
C ASN A 312 -11.31 -3.48 -2.33
N ASP A 313 -12.03 -3.20 -3.41
CA ASP A 313 -12.55 -1.90 -3.81
C ASP A 313 -14.09 -1.93 -3.99
N THR A 314 -14.74 -2.94 -3.43
CA THR A 314 -16.18 -3.16 -3.61
C THR A 314 -16.99 -2.01 -2.99
N GLY A 315 -17.84 -1.38 -3.79
CA GLY A 315 -18.68 -0.26 -3.35
C GLY A 315 -18.00 1.10 -3.41
N PHE A 316 -16.75 1.18 -3.88
CA PHE A 316 -16.13 2.48 -4.14
C PHE A 316 -16.81 3.19 -5.32
N ASN A 317 -16.60 4.49 -5.44
CA ASN A 317 -17.11 5.28 -6.57
C ASN A 317 -16.52 4.85 -7.93
N SER A 318 -15.37 4.17 -7.95
CA SER A 318 -14.74 3.60 -9.13
C SER A 318 -13.94 2.34 -8.75
N THR A 319 -13.98 1.31 -9.62
CA THR A 319 -13.26 0.03 -9.45
C THR A 319 -12.51 -0.39 -10.72
N ILE A 320 -12.39 0.50 -11.70
CA ILE A 320 -11.75 0.19 -13.00
C ILE A 320 -10.23 0.40 -12.98
N GLY A 321 -9.69 0.86 -11.85
CA GLY A 321 -8.30 1.34 -11.75
C GLY A 321 -8.12 2.71 -12.41
N TYR A 322 -6.87 3.12 -12.53
CA TYR A 322 -6.46 4.33 -13.24
C TYR A 322 -5.30 3.99 -14.17
N THR A 323 -5.43 4.32 -15.46
CA THR A 323 -4.31 4.26 -16.40
C THR A 323 -3.52 5.57 -16.29
N PRO A 324 -2.29 5.55 -15.75
CA PRO A 324 -1.49 6.74 -15.59
C PRO A 324 -0.94 7.27 -16.92
N THR A 325 -0.60 8.55 -16.91
CA THR A 325 0.29 9.14 -17.89
C THR A 325 1.74 8.92 -17.43
N THR A 326 2.71 9.11 -18.34
CA THR A 326 4.14 9.09 -17.97
C THR A 326 4.56 10.32 -17.14
N GLY A 327 3.62 11.17 -16.73
CA GLY A 327 3.82 12.35 -15.89
C GLY A 327 3.15 12.17 -14.53
N TRP A 328 3.15 13.23 -13.72
CA TRP A 328 2.46 13.21 -12.44
C TRP A 328 0.95 13.22 -12.61
N ASP A 329 0.30 12.18 -12.12
CA ASP A 329 -1.14 12.00 -12.11
C ASP A 329 -1.72 12.04 -10.70
N TYR A 330 -3.03 12.29 -10.63
CA TYR A 330 -3.82 12.16 -9.41
C TYR A 330 -4.86 11.07 -9.59
N TYR A 331 -4.86 10.11 -8.67
CA TYR A 331 -5.92 9.11 -8.57
C TYR A 331 -6.63 9.25 -7.23
N SER A 332 -7.93 9.55 -7.28
CA SER A 332 -8.76 9.77 -6.09
C SER A 332 -9.95 8.81 -6.07
N LEU A 333 -10.28 8.28 -4.89
CA LEU A 333 -11.39 7.37 -4.67
C LEU A 333 -12.22 7.81 -3.46
N ASN A 334 -13.48 7.37 -3.43
CA ASN A 334 -14.41 7.60 -2.33
C ASN A 334 -15.09 6.28 -1.96
N LEU A 335 -15.15 5.98 -0.66
CA LEU A 335 -15.69 4.74 -0.08
C LEU A 335 -17.22 4.71 0.02
N THR A 336 -17.89 5.77 -0.46
CA THR A 336 -19.34 5.93 -0.51
C THR A 336 -20.04 5.58 0.81
N ASP A 337 -21.13 4.83 0.79
CA ASP A 337 -21.89 4.37 1.95
C ASP A 337 -21.35 3.07 2.57
N VAL A 338 -20.29 2.47 2.01
CA VAL A 338 -19.69 1.23 2.51
C VAL A 338 -18.46 1.44 3.42
N TRP A 339 -18.08 2.71 3.66
CA TRP A 339 -16.84 3.08 4.35
C TRP A 339 -16.64 2.41 5.73
N GLU A 340 -17.72 2.13 6.45
CA GLU A 340 -17.68 1.51 7.79
C GLU A 340 -16.99 0.14 7.79
N SER A 341 -17.05 -0.60 6.68
CA SER A 341 -16.36 -1.89 6.56
C SER A 341 -14.85 -1.75 6.37
N TYR A 342 -14.37 -0.56 6.05
CA TYR A 342 -12.96 -0.28 5.71
C TYR A 342 -12.21 0.52 6.79
N VAL A 343 -12.94 1.11 7.74
CA VAL A 343 -12.37 1.83 8.88
C VAL A 343 -12.53 1.00 10.15
N HIS A 344 -11.42 0.67 10.80
CA HIS A 344 -11.44 -0.06 12.06
C HIS A 344 -11.94 0.83 13.20
N ASN A 345 -12.42 0.23 14.29
CA ASN A 345 -12.99 0.96 15.45
C ASN A 345 -12.01 1.88 16.20
N ASN A 346 -10.72 1.77 15.91
CA ASN A 346 -9.65 2.62 16.45
C ASN A 346 -9.18 3.69 15.44
N GLY A 347 -9.84 3.81 14.28
CA GLY A 347 -9.51 4.76 13.22
C GLY A 347 -8.48 4.25 12.21
N THR A 348 -8.00 3.01 12.35
CA THR A 348 -7.05 2.43 11.40
C THR A 348 -7.72 2.16 10.06
N ILE A 349 -7.05 2.56 8.98
CA ILE A 349 -7.36 2.19 7.60
C ILE A 349 -6.08 1.70 6.92
N ASN A 350 -6.15 0.54 6.28
CA ASN A 350 -5.03 -0.03 5.54
C ASN A 350 -5.33 0.07 4.05
N VAL A 351 -4.49 0.80 3.32
CA VAL A 351 -4.63 1.03 1.88
C VAL A 351 -3.60 0.19 1.16
N LYS A 352 -3.99 -0.41 0.04
CA LYS A 352 -3.12 -1.13 -0.89
C LYS A 352 -3.06 -0.36 -2.20
N PHE A 353 -1.86 -0.19 -2.73
CA PHE A 353 -1.61 0.28 -4.09
C PHE A 353 -0.94 -0.84 -4.88
N VAL A 354 -1.55 -1.23 -5.99
CA VAL A 354 -1.16 -2.42 -6.77
C VAL A 354 -1.42 -2.18 -8.26
N ASP A 355 -0.58 -2.76 -9.11
CA ASP A 355 -0.75 -2.81 -10.56
C ASP A 355 -1.99 -3.63 -10.99
N GLN A 356 -2.17 -3.82 -12.30
CA GLN A 356 -3.28 -4.58 -12.89
C GLN A 356 -3.12 -6.11 -12.72
N GLY A 357 -1.95 -6.54 -12.25
CA GLY A 357 -1.47 -7.90 -12.30
C GLY A 357 -0.27 -8.01 -13.21
N ALA A 358 0.45 -9.11 -13.09
CA ALA A 358 1.78 -9.17 -13.65
C ALA A 358 1.86 -9.24 -15.17
N ASP A 359 2.90 -8.63 -15.73
CA ASP A 359 3.19 -8.67 -17.15
C ASP A 359 4.70 -8.65 -17.50
N SER A 360 5.01 -8.60 -18.79
CA SER A 360 6.37 -8.76 -19.29
C SER A 360 7.25 -7.53 -19.20
N GLU A 361 6.69 -6.34 -18.94
CA GLU A 361 7.46 -5.10 -18.79
C GLU A 361 7.71 -4.84 -17.31
N GLN A 362 8.91 -4.40 -16.95
CA GLN A 362 9.20 -4.04 -15.56
C GLN A 362 8.93 -2.55 -15.38
N THR A 363 7.92 -2.21 -14.58
CA THR A 363 7.51 -0.82 -14.37
C THR A 363 8.14 -0.21 -13.12
N SER A 364 8.64 1.03 -13.27
CA SER A 364 9.04 1.90 -12.15
C SER A 364 7.87 2.81 -11.75
N LEU A 365 7.69 3.02 -10.45
CA LEU A 365 6.65 3.84 -9.82
C LEU A 365 7.29 4.88 -8.90
N ASP A 366 6.90 6.15 -9.04
CA ASP A 366 7.20 7.19 -8.06
C ASP A 366 5.91 7.67 -7.37
N ILE A 367 5.92 7.73 -6.04
CA ILE A 367 4.82 8.24 -5.22
C ILE A 367 5.28 9.52 -4.52
N ASP A 368 4.58 10.63 -4.76
CA ASP A 368 4.84 11.93 -4.11
C ASP A 368 3.83 12.23 -3.00
N PHE A 369 2.62 11.68 -3.09
CA PHE A 369 1.63 11.84 -2.04
C PHE A 369 0.70 10.66 -1.97
N LEU A 370 0.43 10.14 -0.78
CA LEU A 370 -0.70 9.25 -0.53
C LEU A 370 -1.35 9.60 0.80
N GLY A 371 -2.65 9.87 0.77
CA GLY A 371 -3.40 10.25 1.95
C GLY A 371 -4.84 9.77 1.94
N VAL A 372 -5.41 9.73 3.14
CA VAL A 372 -6.83 9.48 3.39
C VAL A 372 -7.43 10.66 4.13
N ARG A 373 -8.70 10.99 3.90
CA ARG A 373 -9.42 12.00 4.67
C ARG A 373 -10.86 11.60 4.89
N VAL A 374 -11.46 12.09 5.95
CA VAL A 374 -12.88 11.84 6.24
C VAL A 374 -13.72 13.00 5.71
N ILE A 375 -14.90 12.66 5.18
CA ILE A 375 -15.95 13.62 4.83
C ILE A 375 -16.91 13.69 6.00
N ILE A 376 -17.21 14.91 6.45
CA ILE A 376 -18.03 15.20 7.63
C ILE A 376 -18.97 16.36 7.33
N ASP A 377 -19.95 16.60 8.21
CA ASP A 377 -20.68 17.87 8.27
C ASP A 377 -20.43 18.52 9.63
N GLY A 378 -19.35 19.29 9.70
CA GLY A 378 -18.88 19.91 10.93
C GLY A 378 -18.74 21.42 10.84
N ALA A 379 -18.26 21.99 11.95
CA ALA A 379 -17.95 23.40 12.06
C ALA A 379 -16.54 23.59 12.65
N GLN A 380 -15.80 24.55 12.10
CA GLN A 380 -14.56 25.05 12.68
C GLN A 380 -14.80 26.40 13.34
N PHE A 381 -14.25 26.55 14.54
CA PHE A 381 -14.26 27.76 15.32
C PHE A 381 -12.83 28.22 15.54
N THR A 382 -12.53 29.47 15.19
CA THR A 382 -11.26 30.11 15.57
C THR A 382 -11.49 30.92 16.83
N PHE A 383 -10.90 30.46 17.92
CA PHE A 383 -10.90 31.16 19.19
C PHE A 383 -9.60 31.93 19.37
N GLU A 384 -9.68 33.09 20.01
CA GLU A 384 -8.53 33.91 20.36
C GLU A 384 -8.59 34.32 21.83
N ASN A 385 -7.43 34.31 22.47
CA ASN A 385 -7.27 34.74 23.85
C ASN A 385 -6.40 36.00 23.90
N ASN A 386 -7.06 37.15 24.02
CA ASN A 386 -6.40 38.45 24.19
C ASN A 386 -6.00 38.72 25.65
N GLY A 387 -6.40 37.83 26.57
CA GLY A 387 -6.14 37.93 27.99
C GLY A 387 -4.74 37.49 28.40
N ALA A 388 -4.38 37.81 29.65
CA ALA A 388 -3.09 37.48 30.26
C ALA A 388 -3.03 36.05 30.87
N LEU A 389 -4.15 35.33 30.90
CA LEU A 389 -4.28 34.00 31.49
C LEU A 389 -4.68 32.98 30.42
N THR A 390 -4.25 31.73 30.56
CA THR A 390 -4.76 30.63 29.73
C THR A 390 -6.25 30.45 29.95
N LEU A 391 -7.02 30.39 28.85
CA LEU A 391 -8.44 30.11 28.86
C LEU A 391 -8.69 28.61 28.84
N HIS A 392 -9.72 28.18 29.57
CA HIS A 392 -10.32 26.86 29.46
C HIS A 392 -11.78 27.05 29.05
N LEU A 393 -12.10 26.70 27.80
CA LEU A 393 -13.45 26.78 27.26
C LEU A 393 -14.17 25.47 27.56
N VAL A 394 -15.34 25.57 28.22
CA VAL A 394 -16.07 24.42 28.78
C VAL A 394 -17.42 24.18 28.12
N SER A 395 -17.99 25.19 27.45
CA SER A 395 -19.22 24.99 26.68
C SER A 395 -19.28 25.92 25.47
N LEU A 396 -19.84 25.38 24.39
CA LEU A 396 -20.16 26.07 23.14
C LEU A 396 -21.67 26.02 22.95
N TRP A 397 -22.27 27.11 22.49
CA TRP A 397 -23.68 27.20 22.18
C TRP A 397 -23.88 27.63 20.73
N MET A 398 -24.75 26.91 20.03
CA MET A 398 -25.24 27.25 18.70
C MET A 398 -26.70 27.67 18.82
N ILE A 399 -27.00 28.91 18.44
CA ILE A 399 -28.32 29.52 18.66
C ILE A 399 -28.81 30.09 17.34
N ASN A 400 -29.97 29.66 16.86
CA ASN A 400 -30.71 30.29 15.77
C ASN A 400 -32.13 30.66 16.23
N SER A 401 -33.00 31.07 15.32
CA SER A 401 -34.38 31.48 15.66
C SER A 401 -35.28 30.35 16.19
N THR A 402 -34.90 29.10 15.98
CA THR A 402 -35.71 27.90 16.25
C THR A 402 -35.05 26.91 17.21
N ASP A 403 -33.72 26.92 17.31
CA ASP A 403 -32.96 25.90 18.02
C ASP A 403 -31.75 26.50 18.76
N HIS A 404 -31.51 25.97 19.95
CA HIS A 404 -30.54 26.43 20.92
C HIS A 404 -29.83 25.20 21.49
N GLN A 405 -28.71 24.84 20.89
CA GLN A 405 -27.97 23.64 21.25
C GLN A 405 -26.72 24.00 22.05
N ARG A 406 -26.48 23.24 23.13
CA ARG A 406 -25.27 23.34 23.94
C ARG A 406 -24.40 22.11 23.69
N TYR A 407 -23.12 22.37 23.50
CA TYR A 407 -22.07 21.38 23.37
C TYR A 407 -21.08 21.57 24.51
N ASP A 408 -20.74 20.49 25.20
CA ASP A 408 -19.64 20.49 26.15
C ASP A 408 -18.34 20.37 25.37
N ILE A 409 -17.40 21.28 25.63
CA ILE A 409 -16.10 21.31 24.96
C ILE A 409 -15.00 21.34 26.01
N ASN A 410 -13.78 20.97 25.62
CA ASN A 410 -12.61 20.99 26.50
C ASN A 410 -11.43 21.58 25.73
N VAL A 411 -11.39 22.91 25.63
CA VAL A 411 -10.41 23.61 24.79
C VAL A 411 -9.58 24.58 25.62
N PHE A 412 -8.28 24.35 25.66
CA PHE A 412 -7.31 25.27 26.26
C PHE A 412 -6.68 26.20 25.22
N ILE A 413 -6.56 27.48 25.56
CA ILE A 413 -5.94 28.51 24.72
C ILE A 413 -4.99 29.35 25.57
N ASN A 414 -3.71 29.31 25.22
CA ASN A 414 -2.69 30.08 25.94
C ASN A 414 -2.91 31.59 25.79
N SER A 415 -2.34 32.38 26.70
CA SER A 415 -2.37 33.85 26.61
C SER A 415 -1.80 34.35 25.28
N ALA A 416 -2.47 35.32 24.66
CA ALA A 416 -2.10 35.91 23.37
C ALA A 416 -1.98 34.89 22.22
N ALA A 417 -2.73 33.77 22.29
CA ALA A 417 -2.75 32.74 21.27
C ALA A 417 -4.13 32.61 20.61
N SER A 418 -4.14 32.09 19.38
CA SER A 418 -5.33 31.63 18.69
C SER A 418 -5.33 30.10 18.57
N LYS A 419 -6.52 29.51 18.46
CA LYS A 419 -6.70 28.07 18.29
C LYS A 419 -7.91 27.77 17.41
N ASN A 420 -7.69 26.97 16.38
CA ASN A 420 -8.77 26.37 15.61
C ASN A 420 -9.29 25.13 16.35
N PHE A 421 -10.60 25.01 16.42
CA PHE A 421 -11.31 23.90 17.02
C PHE A 421 -12.36 23.40 16.04
N VAL A 422 -12.22 22.15 15.59
CA VAL A 422 -13.21 21.48 14.74
C VAL A 422 -14.13 20.65 15.62
N HIS A 423 -15.43 20.76 15.37
CA HIS A 423 -16.43 19.88 15.94
C HIS A 423 -17.21 19.21 14.80
N SER A 424 -16.99 17.92 14.61
CA SER A 424 -17.51 17.13 13.49
C SER A 424 -19.01 16.83 13.58
N GLY A 425 -19.62 16.94 14.76
CA GLY A 425 -21.07 16.79 14.96
C GLY A 425 -21.88 18.10 14.99
N ILE A 426 -21.31 19.24 14.57
CA ILE A 426 -22.03 20.52 14.55
C ILE A 426 -22.25 20.98 13.10
N SER A 427 -23.49 20.92 12.64
CA SER A 427 -23.90 21.57 11.39
C SER A 427 -24.22 23.05 11.64
N LEU A 428 -23.64 23.95 10.86
CA LEU A 428 -23.97 25.38 10.96
C LEU A 428 -25.38 25.64 10.40
N PRO A 429 -26.26 26.36 11.13
CA PRO A 429 -27.58 26.72 10.61
C PRO A 429 -27.51 27.56 9.33
N ILE A 430 -28.45 27.33 8.41
CA ILE A 430 -28.64 28.20 7.26
C ILE A 430 -29.26 29.54 7.74
N GLY A 431 -28.63 30.65 7.40
CA GLY A 431 -29.06 32.00 7.78
C GLY A 431 -28.41 32.51 9.06
N ASN A 432 -29.12 33.38 9.78
CA ASN A 432 -28.56 34.08 10.94
C ASN A 432 -28.51 33.15 12.16
N TYR A 433 -27.33 33.05 12.75
CA TYR A 433 -27.09 32.30 13.98
C TYR A 433 -26.10 33.03 14.89
N ILE A 434 -26.07 32.64 16.15
CA ILE A 434 -25.17 33.13 17.18
C ILE A 434 -24.40 31.93 17.72
N VAL A 435 -23.08 32.08 17.79
CA VAL A 435 -22.20 31.16 18.52
C VAL A 435 -21.79 31.82 19.81
N LYS A 436 -21.90 31.10 20.93
CA LYS A 436 -21.35 31.56 22.21
C LYS A 436 -20.39 30.53 22.74
N VAL A 437 -19.30 30.97 23.33
CA VAL A 437 -18.38 30.09 24.06
C VAL A 437 -18.20 30.61 25.47
N VAL A 438 -18.17 29.70 26.43
CA VAL A 438 -18.10 30.02 27.86
C VAL A 438 -16.84 29.43 28.46
N THR A 439 -16.11 30.24 29.22
CA THR A 439 -14.92 29.82 29.97
C THR A 439 -15.32 29.13 31.27
N GLU A 440 -14.41 28.36 31.87
CA GLU A 440 -14.61 27.75 33.20
C GLU A 440 -14.93 28.79 34.29
N ARG A 441 -14.38 30.00 34.18
CA ARG A 441 -14.67 31.11 35.11
C ARG A 441 -15.96 31.86 34.75
N GLY A 442 -16.64 31.50 33.67
CA GLY A 442 -17.95 32.03 33.28
C GLY A 442 -17.92 33.28 32.40
N ASN A 443 -16.76 33.64 31.83
CA ASN A 443 -16.71 34.65 30.78
C ASN A 443 -17.28 34.09 29.48
N MET A 444 -17.80 34.96 28.63
CA MET A 444 -18.47 34.57 27.40
C MET A 444 -17.99 35.40 26.22
N ALA A 445 -17.63 34.72 25.13
CA ALA A 445 -17.45 35.35 23.83
C ALA A 445 -18.63 35.00 22.91
N VAL A 446 -19.01 35.93 22.04
CA VAL A 446 -20.16 35.81 21.17
C VAL A 446 -19.76 36.18 19.74
N TYR A 447 -20.11 35.30 18.80
CA TYR A 447 -20.06 35.54 17.37
C TYR A 447 -21.49 35.56 16.82
N SER A 448 -21.79 36.45 15.89
CA SER A 448 -23.09 36.53 15.22
C SER A 448 -22.86 36.49 13.72
N SER A 449 -23.43 35.49 13.04
CA SER A 449 -23.49 35.51 11.58
C SER A 449 -24.61 36.47 11.16
N ASN A 450 -24.29 37.32 10.19
CA ASN A 450 -25.23 38.31 9.65
C ASN A 450 -25.76 37.88 8.30
#